data_AF-A0A8T8WGB2-F1
#
_entry.id   AF-A0A8T8WGB2-F1
#
_cell.length_a   1.000
_cell.length_b   1.000
_cell.length_c   1.000
_cell.angle_alpha   90.00
_cell.angle_beta   90.00
_cell.angle_gamma   90.00
#
_symmetry.space_group_name_H-M   'P 1'
#
loop_
_entity.id
_entity.type
_entity.pdbx_description
1 polymer ?
#
loop_
_entity_poly.entity_id
_entity_poly.type
_entity_poly.pdbx_seq_one_letter_code
_entity_poly.pdbx_strand_id
1 'polypeptide(L)'
;MATSYGPLSVWAVIVTGGLATFAIRLSFIHLFGRVDTVPPWLERALVYVPAAVLAALVAPDFVPESVTLAGLVSPEIVGGVAAVAAAWRTEDVLWTVAAGMAGLHLARFLL
;
A
#
# COMPACT_ATOMS: atom_id res chain seq x y z
N MET A 1 12.49 -18.89 -12.90
CA MET A 1 11.34 -19.82 -12.82
C MET A 1 10.26 -19.34 -13.77
N ALA A 2 10.20 -19.86 -15.00
CA ALA A 2 9.02 -19.67 -15.84
C ALA A 2 7.91 -20.54 -15.23
N THR A 3 6.82 -19.91 -14.80
CA THR A 3 5.72 -20.58 -14.15
C THR A 3 5.10 -21.63 -15.09
N SER A 4 5.31 -22.91 -14.78
CA SER A 4 4.73 -24.08 -15.46
C SER A 4 3.23 -24.22 -15.16
N TYR A 5 2.46 -23.14 -15.34
CA TYR A 5 1.02 -23.16 -15.18
C TYR A 5 0.38 -23.40 -16.54
N GLY A 6 -0.45 -24.45 -16.64
CA GLY A 6 -1.20 -24.71 -17.86
C GLY A 6 -2.14 -23.55 -18.20
N PRO A 7 -2.42 -23.25 -19.48
CA PRO A 7 -3.26 -22.12 -19.88
C PRO A 7 -4.60 -22.07 -19.14
N LEU A 8 -5.22 -23.23 -18.90
CA LEU A 8 -6.46 -23.37 -18.16
C LEU A 8 -6.36 -22.89 -16.71
N SER A 9 -5.25 -23.18 -16.02
CA SER A 9 -5.03 -22.74 -14.63
C SER A 9 -4.88 -21.23 -14.52
N VAL A 10 -4.19 -20.60 -15.49
CA VAL A 10 -4.05 -19.14 -15.56
C VAL A 10 -5.42 -18.49 -15.77
N TRP A 11 -6.20 -18.98 -16.73
CA TRP A 11 -7.55 -18.50 -16.98
C TRP A 11 -8.48 -18.72 -15.79
N ALA A 12 -8.38 -19.86 -15.11
CA ALA A 12 -9.17 -20.13 -13.91
C ALA A 12 -8.87 -19.12 -12.80
N VAL A 13 -7.59 -18.78 -12.55
CA VAL A 13 -7.21 -17.76 -11.55
C VAL A 13 -7.72 -16.39 -11.95
N ILE A 14 -7.57 -15.99 -13.22
CA ILE A 14 -8.05 -14.69 -13.71
C ILE A 14 -9.56 -14.57 -13.53
N VAL A 15 -10.32 -15.56 -13.99
CA VAL A 15 -11.80 -15.54 -13.91
C VAL A 15 -12.26 -15.59 -12.47
N THR A 16 -11.67 -16.45 -11.64
CA THR A 16 -12.06 -16.58 -10.22
C THR A 16 -11.71 -15.30 -9.45
N GLY A 17 -10.52 -14.73 -9.63
CA GLY A 17 -10.11 -13.48 -9.00
C GLY A 17 -10.97 -12.30 -9.47
N GLY A 18 -11.27 -12.23 -10.76
CA GLY A 18 -12.19 -11.24 -11.32
C GLY A 18 -13.59 -11.34 -10.72
N LEU A 19 -14.17 -12.56 -10.70
CA LEU A 19 -15.49 -12.81 -10.14
C LEU A 19 -15.55 -12.52 -8.64
N ALA A 20 -14.53 -12.92 -7.88
CA ALA A 20 -14.45 -12.65 -6.44
C ALA A 20 -14.39 -11.14 -6.15
N THR A 21 -13.55 -10.39 -6.88
CA THR A 21 -13.45 -8.93 -6.73
C THR A 21 -14.77 -8.25 -7.08
N PHE A 22 -15.42 -8.71 -8.16
CA PHE A 22 -16.71 -8.17 -8.59
C PHE A 22 -17.83 -8.50 -7.60
N ALA A 23 -17.83 -9.72 -7.03
CA ALA A 23 -18.79 -10.14 -6.01
C ALA A 23 -18.68 -9.31 -4.73
N ILE A 24 -17.45 -9.00 -4.29
CA ILE A 24 -17.21 -8.09 -3.15
C ILE A 24 -17.80 -6.71 -3.47
N ARG A 25 -17.50 -6.14 -4.64
CA ARG A 25 -18.03 -4.84 -5.06
C ARG A 25 -19.57 -4.83 -5.14
N LEU A 26 -20.17 -5.87 -5.70
CA LEU A 26 -21.63 -6.03 -5.79
C LEU A 26 -22.28 -6.19 -4.42
N SER A 27 -21.60 -6.86 -3.48
CA SER A 27 -22.10 -7.02 -2.11
C SER A 27 -22.29 -5.66 -1.43
N PHE A 28 -21.35 -4.72 -1.61
CA PHE A 28 -21.52 -3.34 -1.14
C PHE A 28 -22.69 -2.63 -1.83
N ILE A 29 -22.80 -2.69 -3.16
CA ILE A 29 -23.89 -2.03 -3.90
C ILE A 29 -25.27 -2.57 -3.48
N HIS A 30 -25.40 -3.89 -3.34
CA HIS A 30 -26.65 -4.52 -2.91
C HIS A 30 -26.98 -4.22 -1.43
N LEU A 31 -25.96 -4.16 -0.58
CA LEU A 31 -26.10 -3.77 0.83
C LEU A 31 -26.51 -2.31 0.98
N PHE A 32 -25.91 -1.39 0.21
CA PHE A 32 -26.30 0.03 0.17
C PHE A 32 -27.74 0.23 -0.34
N GLY A 33 -28.25 -0.68 -1.19
CA GLY A 33 -29.64 -0.65 -1.64
C GLY A 33 -30.68 -1.22 -0.65
N ARG A 34 -30.24 -1.90 0.42
CA ARG A 34 -31.11 -2.45 1.49
C ARG A 34 -30.93 -1.78 2.85
N VAL A 35 -29.80 -1.13 3.08
CA VAL A 35 -29.47 -0.42 4.30
C VAL A 35 -29.71 1.05 4.04
N ASP A 36 -30.91 1.54 4.33
CA ASP A 36 -31.34 2.93 4.09
C ASP A 36 -30.46 3.98 4.80
N THR A 37 -29.64 3.58 5.78
CA THR A 37 -28.69 4.47 6.48
C THR A 37 -27.38 3.76 6.83
N VAL A 38 -26.29 4.14 6.15
CA VAL A 38 -24.94 3.75 6.57
C VAL A 38 -24.57 4.56 7.82
N PRO A 39 -24.07 3.92 8.89
CA PRO A 39 -23.67 4.65 10.08
C PRO A 39 -22.56 5.67 9.77
N PRO A 40 -22.63 6.90 10.30
CA PRO A 40 -21.69 7.97 9.96
C PRO A 40 -20.24 7.68 10.40
N TRP A 41 -20.03 6.79 11.37
CA TRP A 41 -18.68 6.34 11.74
C TRP A 41 -18.06 5.43 10.66
N LEU A 42 -18.88 4.63 9.98
CA LEU A 42 -18.43 3.72 8.93
C LEU A 42 -18.09 4.50 7.66
N GLU A 43 -18.92 5.45 7.27
CA GLU A 43 -18.67 6.33 6.13
C GLU A 43 -17.34 7.09 6.28
N ARG A 44 -17.08 7.66 7.47
CA ARG A 44 -15.80 8.30 7.78
C ARG A 44 -14.63 7.33 7.67
N ALA A 45 -14.78 6.09 8.16
CA ALA A 45 -13.72 5.08 8.06
C ALA A 45 -13.44 4.67 6.60
N LEU A 46 -14.48 4.56 5.77
CA LEU A 46 -14.36 4.16 4.36
C LEU A 46 -13.55 5.17 3.53
N VAL A 47 -13.63 6.47 3.83
CA VAL A 47 -12.84 7.52 3.16
C VAL A 47 -11.33 7.31 3.36
N TYR A 48 -10.91 6.76 4.51
CA TYR A 48 -9.50 6.51 4.82
C TYR A 48 -8.98 5.18 4.31
N VAL A 49 -9.84 4.30 3.76
CA VAL A 49 -9.43 2.97 3.27
C VAL A 49 -8.29 3.04 2.25
N PRO A 50 -8.33 3.90 1.20
CA PRO A 50 -7.24 3.96 0.22
C PRO A 50 -5.89 4.33 0.86
N ALA A 51 -5.88 5.34 1.74
CA ALA A 51 -4.67 5.76 2.45
C ALA A 51 -4.17 4.69 3.42
N ALA A 52 -5.08 4.01 4.13
CA ALA A 52 -4.74 2.93 5.04
C ALA A 52 -4.16 1.71 4.31
N VAL A 53 -4.68 1.37 3.13
CA VAL A 53 -4.14 0.30 2.29
C VAL A 53 -2.73 0.65 1.80
N LEU A 54 -2.50 1.89 1.34
CA LEU A 54 -1.14 2.33 0.98
C LEU A 54 -0.18 2.26 2.15
N ALA A 55 -0.60 2.70 3.34
CA ALA A 55 0.20 2.57 4.56
C ALA A 55 0.49 1.11 4.90
N ALA A 56 -0.49 0.21 4.80
CA ALA A 56 -0.33 -1.22 5.07
C ALA A 56 0.59 -1.92 4.07
N LEU A 57 0.65 -1.45 2.81
CA LEU A 57 1.57 -1.98 1.79
C LEU A 57 3.02 -1.63 2.08
N VAL A 58 3.30 -0.43 2.59
CA VAL A 58 4.67 0.06 2.80
C VAL A 58 5.17 -0.20 4.23
N ALA A 59 4.29 -0.26 5.23
CA ALA A 59 4.63 -0.51 6.62
C ALA A 59 5.57 -1.72 6.88
N PRO A 60 5.39 -2.90 6.25
CA PRO A 60 6.27 -4.04 6.52
C PRO A 60 7.72 -3.79 6.09
N ASP A 61 7.95 -2.94 5.08
CA ASP A 61 9.30 -2.64 4.58
C ASP A 61 10.11 -1.82 5.59
N PHE A 62 9.47 -1.19 6.58
CA PHE A 62 10.13 -0.45 7.65
C PHE A 62 10.50 -1.32 8.86
N VAL A 63 10.12 -2.60 8.88
CA VAL A 63 10.42 -3.50 10.00
C VAL A 63 11.82 -4.08 9.80
N PRO A 64 12.79 -3.76 10.68
CA PRO A 64 14.15 -4.26 10.51
C PRO A 64 14.23 -5.77 10.81
N GLU A 65 14.99 -6.50 9.99
CA GLU A 65 15.20 -7.94 10.17
C GLU A 65 15.98 -8.28 11.45
N SER A 66 16.78 -7.33 11.97
CA SER A 66 17.53 -7.49 13.22
C SER A 66 17.48 -6.23 14.07
N VAL A 67 17.39 -6.40 15.40
CA VAL A 67 17.42 -5.30 16.38
C VAL A 67 18.88 -4.86 16.63
N THR A 68 19.59 -4.53 15.56
CA THR A 68 20.94 -3.97 15.61
C THR A 68 20.89 -2.49 15.29
N LEU A 69 21.90 -1.73 15.70
CA LEU A 69 22.01 -0.30 15.34
C LEU A 69 22.02 -0.10 13.81
N ALA A 70 22.59 -1.05 13.06
CA ALA A 70 22.55 -1.04 11.60
C ALA A 70 21.13 -1.28 11.05
N GLY A 71 20.35 -2.17 11.68
CA GLY A 71 18.93 -2.37 11.33
C GLY A 71 18.06 -1.15 11.61
N LEU A 72 18.38 -0.36 12.64
CA LEU A 72 17.65 0.88 12.97
C LEU A 72 17.95 2.04 12.00
N VAL A 73 19.05 1.96 11.24
CA VAL A 73 19.43 2.94 10.20
C VAL A 73 19.46 2.23 8.85
N SER A 74 18.33 1.64 8.46
CA SER A 74 18.21 1.01 7.15
C SER A 74 17.92 2.06 6.05
N PRO A 75 18.29 1.79 4.79
CA PRO A 75 17.98 2.67 3.67
C PRO A 75 16.49 3.03 3.55
N GLU A 76 15.61 2.07 3.87
CA GLU A 76 14.16 2.22 3.86
C GLU A 76 13.71 3.29 4.86
N ILE A 77 14.22 3.25 6.09
CA ILE A 77 13.94 4.24 7.13
C ILE A 77 14.41 5.64 6.70
N VAL A 78 15.62 5.73 6.12
CA VAL A 78 16.16 7.03 5.64
C VAL A 78 15.30 7.60 4.51
N GLY A 79 14.91 6.76 3.54
CA GLY A 79 14.00 7.16 2.46
C GLY A 79 12.63 7.60 2.97
N GLY A 80 12.05 6.87 3.93
CA GLY A 80 10.78 7.23 4.56
C GLY A 80 10.83 8.56 5.32
N VAL A 81 11.89 8.80 6.10
CA VAL A 81 12.09 10.07 6.79
C VAL A 81 12.25 11.23 5.80
N ALA A 82 12.98 11.04 4.71
CA ALA A 82 13.11 12.04 3.65
C ALA A 82 11.76 12.34 2.99
N ALA A 83 10.95 11.32 2.71
CA ALA A 83 9.61 11.48 2.16
C ALA A 83 8.68 12.26 3.11
N VAL A 84 8.67 11.94 4.41
CA VAL A 84 7.87 12.64 5.43
C VAL A 84 8.32 14.09 5.58
N ALA A 85 9.63 14.34 5.63
CA ALA A 85 10.17 15.69 5.73
C ALA A 85 9.78 16.56 4.52
N ALA A 86 9.84 15.99 3.31
CA ALA A 86 9.37 16.67 2.11
C ALA A 86 7.86 16.93 2.17
N ALA A 87 7.06 15.95 2.63
CA ALA A 87 5.61 16.06 2.71
C ALA A 87 5.18 17.23 3.59
N TRP A 88 5.82 17.38 4.74
CA TRP A 88 5.57 18.49 5.66
C TRP A 88 6.02 19.85 5.14
N ARG A 89 6.99 19.89 4.22
CA ARG A 89 7.57 21.14 3.72
C ARG A 89 6.87 21.64 2.46
N THR A 90 6.54 20.74 1.53
CA THR A 90 6.08 21.09 0.19
C THR A 90 4.59 20.85 -0.02
N GLU A 91 3.95 19.99 0.79
CA GLU A 91 2.57 19.53 0.59
C GLU A 91 2.31 18.96 -0.82
N ASP A 92 3.38 18.59 -1.54
CA ASP A 92 3.39 18.18 -2.94
C ASP A 92 3.77 16.70 -3.10
N VAL A 93 2.90 15.94 -3.76
CA VAL A 93 3.08 14.49 -3.98
C VAL A 93 4.33 14.19 -4.84
N LEU A 94 4.63 15.02 -5.84
CA LEU A 94 5.81 14.79 -6.68
C LEU A 94 7.12 14.99 -5.90
N TRP A 95 7.18 16.02 -5.06
CA TRP A 95 8.35 16.31 -4.23
C TRP A 95 8.57 15.25 -3.15
N THR A 96 7.50 14.72 -2.55
CA THR A 96 7.58 13.64 -1.57
C THR A 96 8.14 12.36 -2.17
N VAL A 97 7.63 11.95 -3.33
CA VAL A 97 8.13 10.76 -4.04
C VAL A 97 9.59 10.96 -4.46
N ALA A 98 9.93 12.12 -5.04
CA ALA A 98 11.29 12.41 -5.48
C ALA A 98 12.29 12.41 -4.30
N ALA A 99 11.95 13.05 -3.18
CA ALA A 99 12.79 13.10 -1.99
C ALA A 99 12.95 11.72 -1.35
N GLY A 100 11.86 10.94 -1.23
CA GLY A 100 11.90 9.59 -0.70
C GLY A 100 12.77 8.65 -1.53
N MET A 101 12.59 8.67 -2.86
CA MET A 101 13.40 7.87 -3.80
C MET A 101 14.88 8.29 -3.74
N ALA A 102 15.17 9.59 -3.76
CA ALA A 102 16.53 10.08 -3.66
C ALA A 102 17.17 9.68 -2.33
N GLY A 103 16.46 9.83 -1.21
CA GLY A 103 16.92 9.42 0.12
C GLY A 103 17.20 7.93 0.22
N LEU A 104 16.28 7.10 -0.28
CA LEU A 104 16.43 5.64 -0.33
C LEU A 104 17.66 5.22 -1.14
N HIS A 105 17.79 5.73 -2.37
CA HIS A 105 18.89 5.38 -3.26
C HIS A 105 20.25 5.86 -2.74
N LEU A 106 20.31 7.07 -2.17
CA LEU A 106 21.52 7.61 -1.56
C LEU A 106 21.92 6.77 -0.33
N ALA A 107 20.97 6.43 0.54
CA ALA A 107 21.24 5.61 1.72
C ALA A 107 21.71 4.21 1.32
N ARG A 108 21.09 3.59 0.32
CA ARG A 108 21.49 2.28 -0.23
C ARG A 108 22.86 2.30 -0.90
N PHE A 109 23.32 3.45 -1.38
CA PHE A 109 24.66 3.59 -1.96
C PHE A 109 25.74 3.76 -0.88
N LEU A 110 25.41 4.37 0.26
CA LEU A 110 26.34 4.71 1.32
C LEU A 110 26.46 3.65 2.44
N LEU A 111 25.41 2.87 2.67
CA LEU A 111 25.30 1.81 3.69
C LEU A 111 25.45 0.42 3.05
#